data_AF-A0A9E6ACV2-F1
#
_entry.id   AF-A0A9E6ACV2-F1
#
_cell.length_a   1.000
_cell.length_b   1.000
_cell.length_c   1.000
_cell.angle_alpha   90.00
_cell.angle_beta   90.00
_cell.angle_gamma   90.00
#
_symmetry.space_group_name_H-M   'P 1'
#
loop_
_entity.id
_entity.type
_entity.pdbx_description
1 polymer ?
#
loop_
_entity_poly.entity_id
_entity_poly.type
_entity_poly.pdbx_seq_one_letter_code
_entity_poly.pdbx_strand_id
1 'polypeptide(L)'
;MTHAFPFSAIVGQDDMKQAMILTAIDPKLGGVLVFGDRGTGKSTAVRALAALLPPIDAVKGCPVNAAHPKDCPDWANLDSKEIETRPTPVIDLPLGVTEDRVTGALDIERALTQGEKAFQPGLLAAANRGYLYIDEVNLLEDHIVDLLLDVAQSGENLVEREGLSIRHAAQFVLVGSGNPE
;
A
#
# COMPACT_ATOMS: atom_id res chain seq x y z
N MET A 1 -2.78 -22.45 -2.63
CA MET A 1 -2.18 -21.53 -1.64
C MET A 1 -0.68 -21.53 -1.88
N THR A 2 -0.15 -20.47 -2.49
CA THR A 2 1.29 -20.27 -2.58
C THR A 2 1.77 -19.95 -1.17
N HIS A 3 2.34 -20.93 -0.47
CA HIS A 3 2.94 -20.70 0.84
C HIS A 3 4.08 -19.69 0.66
N ALA A 4 3.96 -18.54 1.33
CA ALA A 4 5.06 -17.59 1.42
C ALA A 4 6.27 -18.29 2.06
N PHE A 5 7.47 -17.99 1.56
CA PHE A 5 8.69 -18.51 2.16
C PHE A 5 8.80 -18.01 3.62
N PRO A 6 9.17 -18.84 4.60
CA PRO A 6 9.16 -18.43 6.00
C PRO A 6 10.23 -17.35 6.27
N PHE A 7 9.82 -16.26 6.91
CA PHE A 7 10.68 -15.10 7.20
C PHE A 7 11.92 -15.47 8.02
N SER A 8 11.77 -16.39 8.98
CA SER A 8 12.87 -16.89 9.81
C SER A 8 13.89 -17.76 9.06
N ALA A 9 13.53 -18.31 7.89
CA ALA A 9 14.42 -19.14 7.09
C ALA A 9 15.22 -18.33 6.05
N ILE A 10 15.01 -17.01 5.99
CA ILE A 10 15.77 -16.13 5.09
C ILE A 10 17.20 -16.02 5.60
N VAL A 11 18.13 -16.50 4.78
CA VAL A 11 19.56 -16.53 5.09
C VAL A 11 20.16 -15.13 4.96
N GLY A 12 20.87 -14.69 6.00
CA GLY A 12 21.46 -13.34 6.05
C GLY A 12 20.40 -12.24 6.11
N GLN A 13 20.73 -11.06 5.54
CA GLN A 13 19.84 -9.88 5.51
C GLN A 13 19.41 -9.41 6.90
N ASP A 14 20.31 -9.49 7.89
CA ASP A 14 19.96 -9.23 9.30
C ASP A 14 19.47 -7.78 9.50
N ASP A 15 20.12 -6.80 8.87
CA ASP A 15 19.70 -5.39 8.92
C ASP A 15 18.31 -5.18 8.30
N MET A 16 18.04 -5.80 7.15
CA MET A 16 16.73 -5.73 6.51
C MET A 16 15.65 -6.37 7.40
N LYS A 17 15.89 -7.57 7.91
CA LYS A 17 14.94 -8.26 8.80
C LYS A 17 14.65 -7.41 10.04
N GLN A 18 15.69 -6.83 10.64
CA GLN A 18 15.55 -5.96 11.80
C GLN A 18 14.75 -4.69 11.46
N ALA A 19 15.08 -3.99 10.38
CA ALA A 19 14.37 -2.79 9.95
C ALA A 19 12.88 -3.07 9.74
N MET A 20 12.56 -4.20 9.11
CA MET A 20 11.17 -4.58 8.89
C MET A 20 10.42 -4.98 10.16
N ILE A 21 11.08 -5.66 11.12
CA ILE A 21 10.47 -5.94 12.43
C ILE A 21 10.17 -4.62 13.17
N LEU A 22 11.08 -3.66 13.10
CA LEU A 22 10.89 -2.35 13.74
C LEU A 22 9.69 -1.61 13.15
N THR A 23 9.57 -1.56 11.81
CA THR A 23 8.43 -0.89 11.16
C THR A 23 7.11 -1.65 11.30
N ALA A 24 7.16 -2.98 11.51
CA ALA A 24 5.98 -3.75 11.91
C ALA A 24 5.49 -3.42 13.33
N ILE A 25 6.39 -3.04 14.24
CA ILE A 25 6.05 -2.62 15.61
C ILE A 25 5.57 -1.16 15.62
N ASP A 26 6.31 -0.26 14.98
CA ASP A 26 5.98 1.15 14.86
C ASP A 26 6.15 1.64 13.41
N PRO A 27 5.04 1.70 12.64
CA PRO A 27 5.06 2.20 11.26
C PRO A 27 5.52 3.67 11.15
N LYS A 28 5.48 4.45 12.24
CA LYS A 28 5.90 5.87 12.23
C LYS A 28 7.40 6.06 12.14
N LEU A 29 8.18 4.99 12.26
CA LEU A 29 9.62 5.01 12.01
C LEU A 29 9.94 5.36 10.54
N GLY A 30 8.96 5.27 9.64
CA GLY A 30 9.07 5.65 8.24
C GLY A 30 9.27 4.45 7.32
N GLY A 31 9.69 4.73 6.08
CA GLY A 31 9.96 3.71 5.08
C GLY A 31 11.28 2.97 5.30
N VAL A 32 11.35 1.74 4.80
CA VAL A 32 12.58 0.93 4.76
C VAL A 32 13.17 1.00 3.36
N LEU A 33 14.42 1.44 3.23
CA LEU A 33 15.15 1.40 1.97
C LEU A 33 16.19 0.28 2.02
N VAL A 34 16.08 -0.68 1.10
CA VAL A 34 16.90 -1.87 1.05
C VAL A 34 17.78 -1.83 -0.19
N PHE A 35 19.10 -1.72 0.04
CA PHE A 35 20.08 -1.78 -1.03
C PHE A 35 20.60 -3.20 -1.23
N GLY A 36 20.73 -3.61 -2.50
CA GLY A 36 21.47 -4.81 -2.89
C GLY A 36 21.18 -5.19 -4.32
N ASP A 37 21.89 -6.19 -4.84
CA ASP A 37 21.71 -6.62 -6.23
C ASP A 37 20.35 -7.28 -6.49
N ARG A 38 19.94 -7.31 -7.76
CA ARG A 38 18.80 -8.13 -8.21
C ARG A 38 19.02 -9.60 -7.83
N GLY A 39 17.94 -10.28 -7.41
CA GLY A 39 17.99 -11.69 -7.03
C GLY A 39 18.42 -11.97 -5.57
N THR A 40 18.64 -10.93 -4.76
CA THR A 40 18.93 -11.06 -3.32
C THR A 40 17.71 -11.42 -2.45
N GLY A 41 16.51 -11.52 -3.01
CA GLY A 41 15.32 -11.96 -2.27
C GLY A 41 14.63 -10.88 -1.44
N LYS A 42 14.84 -9.59 -1.75
CA LYS A 42 14.20 -8.45 -1.07
C LYS A 42 12.67 -8.54 -1.04
N SER A 43 12.04 -8.74 -2.20
CA SER A 43 10.57 -8.92 -2.28
C SER A 43 10.08 -10.17 -1.55
N THR A 44 10.90 -11.23 -1.51
CA THR A 44 10.61 -12.46 -0.74
C THR A 44 10.52 -12.16 0.75
N ALA A 45 11.46 -11.37 1.30
CA ALA A 45 11.45 -10.99 2.72
C ALA A 45 10.21 -10.16 3.09
N VAL A 46 9.81 -9.21 2.25
CA VAL A 46 8.57 -8.41 2.46
C VAL A 46 7.34 -9.29 2.55
N ARG A 47 7.15 -10.18 1.57
CA ARG A 47 6.00 -11.09 1.55
C ARG A 47 6.04 -12.10 2.70
N ALA A 48 7.23 -12.57 3.06
CA ALA A 48 7.44 -13.48 4.16
C ALA A 48 7.05 -12.86 5.51
N LEU A 49 7.41 -11.59 5.74
CA LEU A 49 7.00 -10.88 6.95
C LEU A 49 5.50 -10.66 6.99
N ALA A 50 4.90 -10.19 5.90
CA ALA A 50 3.46 -9.94 5.84
C ALA A 50 2.63 -11.21 6.09
N ALA A 51 3.13 -12.38 5.68
CA ALA A 51 2.51 -13.67 5.95
C ALA A 51 2.64 -14.12 7.42
N LEU A 52 3.60 -13.58 8.17
CA LEU A 52 3.79 -13.84 9.61
C LEU A 52 2.93 -12.91 10.48
N LEU A 53 2.62 -11.71 9.99
CA LEU A 53 1.82 -10.75 10.73
C LEU A 53 0.41 -11.28 10.99
N PRO A 54 -0.19 -10.96 12.16
CA PRO A 54 -1.59 -11.28 12.40
C PRO A 54 -2.45 -10.73 11.26
N PRO A 55 -3.44 -11.52 10.78
CA PRO A 55 -4.33 -11.02 9.76
C PRO A 55 -5.14 -9.83 10.29
N ILE A 56 -5.57 -8.97 9.38
CA ILE A 56 -6.33 -7.77 9.70
C ILE A 56 -7.82 -8.05 9.58
N ASP A 57 -8.60 -7.51 10.51
CA ASP A 57 -10.05 -7.43 10.38
C ASP A 57 -10.40 -6.24 9.50
N ALA A 58 -11.12 -6.48 8.40
CA ALA A 58 -11.50 -5.46 7.43
C ALA A 58 -12.96 -5.62 7.00
N VAL A 59 -13.62 -4.52 6.70
CA VAL A 59 -14.96 -4.53 6.12
C VAL A 59 -14.92 -5.22 4.75
N LYS A 60 -15.78 -6.21 4.58
CA LYS A 60 -15.90 -6.99 3.35
C LYS A 60 -16.27 -6.09 2.18
N GLY A 61 -15.46 -6.12 1.13
CA GLY A 61 -15.60 -5.27 -0.06
C GLY A 61 -15.03 -3.85 0.07
N CYS A 62 -14.51 -3.44 1.25
CA CYS A 62 -13.94 -2.10 1.41
C CYS A 62 -12.57 -1.97 0.73
N PRO A 63 -12.41 -1.02 -0.23
CA PRO A 63 -11.19 -0.89 -1.02
C PRO A 63 -9.99 -0.42 -0.19
N VAL A 64 -10.25 0.21 0.95
CA VAL A 64 -9.22 0.74 1.87
C VAL A 64 -8.99 -0.16 3.09
N ASN A 65 -9.50 -1.40 3.11
CA ASN A 65 -9.33 -2.32 4.25
C ASN A 65 -9.74 -1.72 5.62
N ALA A 66 -10.79 -0.88 5.67
CA ALA A 66 -11.22 -0.21 6.89
C ALA A 66 -11.57 -1.22 7.99
N ALA A 67 -11.13 -0.96 9.22
CA ALA A 67 -11.40 -1.85 10.36
C ALA A 67 -12.88 -1.85 10.78
N HIS A 68 -13.54 -0.70 10.64
CA HIS A 68 -14.95 -0.53 10.97
C HIS A 68 -15.72 0.10 9.80
N PRO A 69 -17.02 -0.20 9.64
CA PRO A 69 -17.85 0.38 8.58
C PRO A 69 -17.88 1.92 8.58
N LYS A 70 -17.76 2.55 9.76
CA LYS A 70 -17.69 4.01 9.91
C LYS A 70 -16.43 4.66 9.33
N ASP A 71 -15.37 3.86 9.13
CA ASP A 71 -14.08 4.32 8.62
C ASP A 71 -13.97 4.04 7.10
N CYS A 72 -14.97 3.38 6.48
CA CYS A 72 -15.02 3.26 5.04
C CYS A 72 -15.41 4.62 4.42
N PRO A 73 -14.75 5.04 3.33
CA PRO A 73 -15.04 6.31 2.69
C PRO A 73 -16.43 6.31 2.04
N ASP A 74 -17.10 7.47 2.03
CA ASP A 74 -18.43 7.62 1.43
C ASP A 74 -18.45 7.25 -0.06
N TRP A 75 -17.36 7.52 -0.79
CA TRP A 75 -17.23 7.20 -2.21
C TRP A 75 -17.17 5.69 -2.51
N ALA A 76 -16.89 4.85 -1.50
CA ALA A 76 -16.86 3.41 -1.69
C ALA A 76 -18.27 2.80 -1.79
N ASN A 77 -19.31 3.54 -1.37
CA ASN A 77 -20.73 3.16 -1.46
C ASN A 77 -21.01 1.72 -0.99
N LEU A 78 -20.52 1.38 0.21
CA LEU A 78 -20.65 0.04 0.80
C LEU A 78 -21.72 0.03 1.89
N ASP A 79 -22.78 -0.76 1.68
CA ASP A 79 -23.78 -1.05 2.71
C ASP A 79 -23.40 -2.21 3.63
N SER A 80 -22.32 -2.93 3.28
CA SER A 80 -21.87 -4.11 4.03
C SER A 80 -21.32 -3.73 5.40
N LYS A 81 -21.86 -4.36 6.44
CA LYS A 81 -21.35 -4.30 7.82
C LYS A 81 -20.57 -5.55 8.21
N GLU A 82 -20.39 -6.48 7.28
CA GLU A 82 -19.65 -7.72 7.53
C GLU A 82 -18.16 -7.42 7.64
N ILE A 83 -17.55 -7.86 8.74
CA ILE A 83 -16.10 -7.82 8.95
C ILE A 83 -15.56 -9.21 8.61
N GLU A 84 -14.51 -9.26 7.81
CA GLU A 84 -13.78 -10.48 7.50
C GLU A 84 -12.30 -10.32 7.85
N THR A 85 -11.69 -11.42 8.27
CA THR A 85 -10.26 -11.48 8.54
C THR A 85 -9.53 -11.80 7.24
N ARG A 86 -8.58 -10.95 6.85
CA ARG A 86 -7.76 -11.10 5.63
C ARG A 86 -6.27 -10.94 5.93
N PRO A 87 -5.37 -11.53 5.13
CA PRO A 87 -3.94 -11.33 5.33
C PRO A 87 -3.55 -9.86 5.17
N THR A 88 -2.46 -9.45 5.82
CA THR A 88 -1.87 -8.12 5.66
C THR A 88 -1.57 -7.86 4.18
N PRO A 89 -2.08 -6.77 3.58
CA PRO A 89 -1.89 -6.51 2.16
C PRO A 89 -0.43 -6.16 1.87
N VAL A 90 0.09 -6.70 0.76
CA VAL A 90 1.40 -6.33 0.21
C VAL A 90 1.16 -5.97 -1.25
N ILE A 91 1.31 -4.69 -1.56
CA ILE A 91 1.07 -4.15 -2.90
C ILE A 91 2.41 -3.78 -3.53
N ASP A 92 2.65 -4.26 -4.75
CA ASP A 92 3.82 -3.86 -5.52
C ASP A 92 3.47 -2.64 -6.38
N LEU A 93 4.33 -1.63 -6.32
CA LEU A 93 4.25 -0.46 -7.18
C LEU A 93 5.10 -0.72 -8.43
N PRO A 94 4.49 -0.85 -9.63
CA PRO A 94 5.24 -1.09 -10.84
C PRO A 94 5.95 0.18 -11.31
N LEU A 95 7.10 0.01 -11.97
CA LEU A 95 7.79 1.10 -12.65
C LEU A 95 6.93 1.68 -13.77
N GLY A 96 6.93 3.01 -13.91
CA GLY A 96 6.12 3.72 -14.90
C GLY A 96 4.61 3.70 -14.60
N VAL A 97 4.21 3.47 -13.34
CA VAL A 97 2.83 3.64 -12.92
C VAL A 97 2.43 5.11 -13.04
N THR A 98 1.23 5.36 -13.58
CA THR A 98 0.67 6.71 -13.61
C THR A 98 0.23 7.12 -12.21
N GLU A 99 0.33 8.42 -11.89
CA GLU A 99 -0.15 8.97 -10.62
C GLU A 99 -1.60 8.55 -10.32
N ASP A 100 -2.48 8.61 -11.32
CA ASP A 100 -3.88 8.16 -11.25
C ASP A 100 -4.06 6.70 -10.79
N ARG A 101 -3.14 5.80 -11.15
CA ARG A 101 -3.17 4.41 -10.67
C ARG A 101 -2.66 4.29 -9.24
N VAL A 102 -1.77 5.17 -8.81
CA VAL A 102 -1.22 5.20 -7.44
C VAL A 102 -2.26 5.78 -6.48
N THR A 103 -2.74 7.00 -6.75
CA THR A 103 -3.67 7.73 -5.89
C THR A 103 -5.12 7.29 -6.07
N GLY A 104 -5.47 6.80 -7.25
CA GLY A 104 -6.85 6.64 -7.68
C GLY A 104 -7.31 7.83 -8.53
N ALA A 105 -8.34 7.58 -9.33
CA ALA A 105 -8.85 8.52 -10.31
C ALA A 105 -10.37 8.53 -10.34
N LEU A 106 -10.96 9.62 -10.84
CA LEU A 106 -12.39 9.70 -11.06
C LEU A 106 -12.76 9.02 -12.39
N ASP A 107 -13.78 8.17 -12.36
CA ASP A 107 -14.39 7.62 -13.58
C ASP A 107 -15.38 8.65 -14.16
N ILE A 108 -14.86 9.52 -15.02
CA ILE A 108 -15.64 10.59 -15.66
C ILE A 108 -16.76 9.99 -16.54
N GLU A 109 -16.51 8.86 -17.20
CA GLU A 109 -17.51 8.23 -18.06
C GLU A 109 -18.73 7.80 -17.25
N ARG A 110 -18.54 7.17 -16.09
CA ARG A 110 -19.65 6.83 -15.17
C ARG A 110 -20.30 8.07 -14.56
N ALA A 111 -19.50 9.08 -14.21
CA ALA A 111 -20.04 10.35 -13.69
C ALA A 111 -20.96 11.04 -14.72
N LEU A 112 -20.62 10.98 -16.01
CA LEU A 112 -21.40 11.60 -17.09
C LEU A 112 -22.59 10.74 -17.55
N THR A 113 -22.43 9.43 -17.62
CA THR A 113 -23.48 8.52 -18.13
C THR A 113 -24.49 8.07 -17.08
N GLN A 114 -24.03 7.81 -15.85
CA GLN A 114 -24.85 7.29 -14.74
C GLN A 114 -25.18 8.39 -13.71
N GLY A 115 -24.53 9.55 -13.78
CA GLY A 115 -24.68 10.63 -12.78
C GLY A 115 -24.02 10.30 -11.44
N GLU A 116 -23.30 9.18 -11.35
CA GLU A 116 -22.63 8.69 -10.15
C GLU A 116 -21.15 9.07 -10.19
N LYS A 117 -20.71 9.89 -9.23
CA LYS A 117 -19.28 10.21 -9.04
C LYS A 117 -18.56 8.96 -8.53
N ALA A 118 -18.12 8.10 -9.45
CA ALA A 118 -17.43 6.87 -9.13
C ALA A 118 -15.91 7.10 -9.04
N PHE A 119 -15.37 7.11 -7.83
CA PHE A 119 -13.92 7.12 -7.62
C PHE A 119 -13.37 5.70 -7.76
N GLN A 120 -12.36 5.54 -8.61
CA GLN A 120 -11.62 4.28 -8.75
C GLN A 120 -10.44 4.28 -7.76
N PRO A 121 -10.42 3.36 -6.78
CA PRO A 121 -9.34 3.29 -5.81
C PRO A 121 -8.00 2.96 -6.48
N GLY A 122 -6.95 3.67 -6.06
CA GLY A 122 -5.57 3.41 -6.49
C GLY A 122 -4.86 2.35 -5.64
N LEU A 123 -3.57 2.15 -5.93
CA LEU A 123 -2.69 1.26 -5.17
C LEU A 123 -2.57 1.66 -3.69
N LEU A 124 -2.64 2.95 -3.38
CA LEU A 124 -2.58 3.45 -1.99
C LEU A 124 -3.78 3.02 -1.15
N ALA A 125 -4.97 2.92 -1.77
CA ALA A 125 -6.15 2.39 -1.09
C ALA A 125 -5.94 0.91 -0.73
N ALA A 126 -5.47 0.11 -1.69
CA ALA A 126 -5.23 -1.31 -1.48
C ALA A 126 -4.10 -1.59 -0.46
N ALA A 127 -3.10 -0.70 -0.39
CA ALA A 127 -1.97 -0.81 0.53
C ALA A 127 -2.32 -0.43 1.98
N ASN A 128 -3.46 0.24 2.22
CA ASN A 128 -3.83 0.67 3.56
C ASN A 128 -3.84 -0.51 4.55
N ARG A 129 -3.21 -0.29 5.70
CA ARG A 129 -2.94 -1.26 6.78
C ARG A 129 -2.03 -2.42 6.37
N GLY A 130 -1.09 -2.18 5.47
CA GLY A 130 -0.10 -3.16 5.06
C GLY A 130 1.19 -2.55 4.53
N TYR A 131 1.70 -3.10 3.43
CA TYR A 131 3.01 -2.76 2.86
C TYR A 131 2.86 -2.31 1.41
N LEU A 132 3.59 -1.26 1.05
CA LEU A 132 3.79 -0.83 -0.33
C LEU A 132 5.25 -1.09 -0.71
N TYR A 133 5.47 -2.05 -1.61
CA TYR A 133 6.79 -2.41 -2.10
C TYR A 133 7.08 -1.71 -3.42
N ILE A 134 8.25 -1.09 -3.54
CA ILE A 134 8.75 -0.49 -4.77
C ILE A 134 10.03 -1.19 -5.16
N ASP A 135 10.06 -1.77 -6.35
CA ASP A 135 11.31 -2.28 -6.92
C ASP A 135 12.02 -1.17 -7.68
N GLU A 136 13.33 -1.04 -7.47
CA GLU A 136 14.18 -0.04 -8.15
C GLU A 136 13.67 1.39 -7.98
N VAL A 137 13.59 1.85 -6.72
CA VAL A 137 13.15 3.21 -6.38
C VAL A 137 13.90 4.31 -7.12
N ASN A 138 15.13 4.03 -7.54
CA ASN A 138 15.98 4.93 -8.34
C ASN A 138 15.45 5.18 -9.77
N LEU A 139 14.51 4.37 -10.25
CA LEU A 139 13.86 4.54 -11.56
C LEU A 139 12.47 5.17 -11.46
N LEU A 140 11.99 5.45 -10.25
CA LEU A 140 10.69 6.07 -10.04
C LEU A 140 10.77 7.57 -10.32
N GLU A 141 9.69 8.14 -10.84
CA GLU A 141 9.62 9.58 -11.09
C GLU A 141 9.59 10.37 -9.79
N ASP A 142 10.36 11.46 -9.70
CA ASP A 142 10.53 12.27 -8.48
C ASP A 142 9.18 12.66 -7.84
N HIS A 143 8.22 13.07 -8.66
CA HIS A 143 6.90 13.50 -8.18
C HIS A 143 6.09 12.36 -7.55
N ILE A 144 6.28 11.11 -7.98
CA ILE A 144 5.64 9.95 -7.35
C ILE A 144 6.35 9.64 -6.02
N VAL A 145 7.68 9.73 -5.97
CA VAL A 145 8.43 9.53 -4.71
C VAL A 145 7.97 10.53 -3.65
N ASP A 146 7.88 11.81 -4.01
CA ASP A 146 7.42 12.87 -3.10
C ASP A 146 6.00 12.60 -2.58
N LEU A 147 5.09 12.21 -3.48
CA LEU A 147 3.72 11.85 -3.12
C LEU A 147 3.68 10.66 -2.15
N LEU A 148 4.45 9.61 -2.41
CA LEU A 148 4.48 8.43 -1.56
C LEU A 148 5.06 8.73 -0.17
N LEU A 149 6.07 9.60 -0.08
CA LEU A 149 6.64 10.02 1.19
C LEU A 149 5.65 10.87 2.00
N ASP A 150 4.93 11.80 1.36
CA ASP A 150 3.91 12.61 2.02
C ASP A 150 2.75 11.76 2.55
N VAL A 151 2.26 10.81 1.75
CA VAL A 151 1.19 9.88 2.17
C VAL A 151 1.68 8.92 3.26
N ALA A 152 2.91 8.39 3.17
CA ALA A 152 3.46 7.52 4.21
C ALA A 152 3.65 8.26 5.55
N GLN A 153 3.94 9.57 5.51
CA GLN A 153 4.08 10.40 6.70
C GLN A 153 2.72 10.83 7.28
N SER A 154 1.79 11.28 6.44
CA SER A 154 0.47 11.76 6.88
C SER A 154 -0.48 10.61 7.24
N GLY A 155 -0.33 9.46 6.57
CA GLY A 155 -1.23 8.31 6.68
C GLY A 155 -2.57 8.49 5.96
N GLU A 156 -2.74 9.55 5.16
CA GLU A 156 -3.94 9.85 4.39
C GLU A 156 -3.59 10.12 2.92
N ASN A 157 -4.35 9.54 2.00
CA ASN A 157 -4.26 9.87 0.59
C ASN A 157 -5.30 10.94 0.27
N LEU A 158 -4.83 12.10 -0.19
CA LEU A 158 -5.64 13.23 -0.63
C LEU A 158 -5.59 13.33 -2.16
N VAL A 159 -6.73 13.21 -2.80
CA VAL A 159 -6.85 13.36 -4.26
C VAL A 159 -7.70 14.58 -4.58
N GLU A 160 -7.04 15.63 -5.09
CA GLU A 160 -7.69 16.89 -5.48
C GLU A 160 -7.62 17.07 -7.00
N ARG A 161 -8.64 16.58 -7.70
CA ARG A 161 -8.72 16.66 -9.17
C ARG A 161 -10.14 17.00 -9.60
N GLU A 162 -10.26 17.73 -10.70
CA GLU A 162 -11.54 17.99 -11.40
C GLU A 162 -12.63 18.61 -10.50
N GLY A 163 -12.23 19.42 -9.52
CA GLY A 163 -13.13 20.07 -8.57
C GLY A 163 -13.67 19.17 -7.46
N LEU A 164 -13.12 17.97 -7.29
CA LEU A 164 -13.38 17.07 -6.16
C LEU A 164 -12.16 16.99 -5.25
N SER A 165 -12.40 16.91 -3.95
CA SER A 165 -11.40 16.62 -2.92
C SER A 165 -11.84 15.33 -2.24
N ILE A 166 -11.14 14.23 -2.55
CA ILE A 166 -11.39 12.90 -1.98
C ILE A 166 -10.27 12.57 -1.02
N ARG A 167 -10.63 11.99 0.13
CA ARG A 167 -9.69 11.58 1.17
C ARG A 167 -9.99 10.16 1.61
N HIS A 168 -8.94 9.40 1.90
CA HIS A 168 -9.07 8.12 2.58
C HIS A 168 -7.78 7.75 3.33
N ALA A 169 -7.93 6.85 4.31
CA ALA A 169 -6.78 6.32 5.04
C ALA A 169 -5.84 5.54 4.11
N ALA A 170 -4.54 5.76 4.29
CA ALA A 170 -3.46 5.12 3.55
C ALA A 170 -2.24 4.92 4.47
N GLN A 171 -2.45 4.24 5.58
CA GLN A 171 -1.41 3.88 6.54
C GLN A 171 -0.70 2.60 6.11
N PHE A 172 0.46 2.71 5.48
CA PHE A 172 1.26 1.58 5.04
C PHE A 172 2.74 1.78 5.38
N VAL A 173 3.47 0.67 5.45
CA VAL A 173 4.93 0.70 5.51
C VAL A 173 5.47 0.70 4.08
N LEU A 174 6.20 1.77 3.73
CA LEU A 174 6.89 1.88 2.45
C LEU A 174 8.17 1.03 2.48
N VAL A 175 8.35 0.14 1.51
CA VAL A 175 9.59 -0.64 1.35
C VAL A 175 10.15 -0.40 -0.04
N GLY A 176 11.23 0.37 -0.11
CA GLY A 176 11.97 0.63 -1.33
C GLY A 176 13.12 -0.37 -1.51
N SER A 177 13.31 -0.85 -2.72
CA SER A 177 14.46 -1.65 -3.14
C SER A 177 15.28 -0.85 -4.14
N GLY A 178 16.60 -0.87 -4.03
CA GLY A 178 17.50 -0.18 -4.96
C GLY A 178 18.84 -0.89 -5.11
N ASN A 179 19.53 -0.62 -6.21
CA ASN A 179 20.92 -1.05 -6.37
C ASN A 179 21.84 0.05 -5.80
N PRO A 180 22.86 -0.30 -5.02
CA PRO A 180 23.94 0.63 -4.69
C PRO A 180 24.78 0.83 -5.97
N GLU A 181 24.72 2.00 -6.59
CA GLU A 181 25.70 2.37 -7.62
C GLU A 181 27.12 2.49 -7.05
#